data_AF-A0A1G6T039-F1
#
_entry.id   AF-A0A1G6T039-F1
#
_cell.length_a   1.000
_cell.length_b   1.000
_cell.length_c   1.000
_cell.angle_alpha   90.00
_cell.angle_beta   90.00
_cell.angle_gamma   90.00
#
_symmetry.space_group_name_H-M   'P 1'
#
loop_
_entity.id
_entity.type
_entity.pdbx_description
1 polymer ?
#
loop_
_entity_poly.entity_id
_entity_poly.type
_entity_poly.pdbx_seq_one_letter_code
_entity_poly.pdbx_strand_id
1 'polypeptide(L)' 'MKIPTPTYRCPLARIQPEITDLELMKQRGWRDQHILVAHLTDDRLDYFEREFVKAIGERLYGGARRG' A
#
# COMPACT_ATOMS: atom_id res chain seq x y z
N MET A 1 15.89 -36.37 3.25
CA MET A 1 16.62 -35.07 3.21
C MET A 1 15.69 -33.98 3.72
N LYS A 2 16.07 -33.23 4.77
CA LYS A 2 15.36 -32.00 5.17
C LYS A 2 15.89 -30.86 4.31
N ILE A 3 15.10 -30.39 3.36
CA ILE A 3 15.45 -29.24 2.53
C ILE A 3 15.15 -27.99 3.37
N PRO A 4 16.13 -27.15 3.69
CA PRO A 4 15.87 -25.92 4.44
C PRO A 4 15.01 -24.99 3.60
N THR A 5 13.93 -24.48 4.20
CA THR A 5 13.01 -23.55 3.55
C THR A 5 13.76 -22.27 3.18
N PRO A 6 13.84 -21.88 1.90
CA PRO A 6 14.44 -20.61 1.56
C PRO A 6 13.56 -19.49 2.12
N THR A 7 14.06 -18.74 3.10
CA THR A 7 13.49 -17.45 3.48
C THR A 7 13.75 -16.50 2.32
N TYR A 8 12.87 -16.54 1.31
CA TYR A 8 12.99 -15.76 0.09
C TYR A 8 12.76 -14.28 0.42
N ARG A 9 13.81 -13.57 0.84
CA ARG A 9 13.87 -12.10 0.74
C ARG A 9 14.43 -11.79 -0.65
N CYS A 10 13.66 -11.08 -1.45
CA CYS A 10 13.87 -10.90 -2.88
C CYS A 10 15.35 -10.60 -3.25
N PRO A 11 15.93 -11.35 -4.23
CA PRO A 11 17.32 -11.13 -4.66
C PRO A 11 17.60 -9.71 -5.15
N LEU A 12 16.58 -9.06 -5.75
CA LEU A 12 16.67 -7.71 -6.29
C LEU A 12 16.85 -6.62 -5.23
N ALA A 13 16.29 -6.78 -4.03
CA ALA A 13 16.43 -5.75 -2.98
C ALA A 13 17.89 -5.62 -2.49
N ARG A 14 18.69 -6.69 -2.59
CA ARG A 14 20.12 -6.63 -2.21
C ARG A 14 20.98 -5.89 -3.23
N ILE A 15 20.50 -5.76 -4.47
CA ILE A 15 21.23 -5.17 -5.59
C ILE A 15 20.71 -3.76 -5.89
N GLN A 16 19.63 -3.32 -5.24
CA GLN A 16 19.14 -1.95 -5.36
C GLN A 16 20.16 -0.99 -4.73
N PRO A 17 20.77 -0.08 -5.53
CA PRO A 17 21.83 0.80 -5.08
C PRO A 17 21.35 1.84 -4.05
N GLU A 18 20.06 2.15 -4.07
CA GLU A 18 19.42 3.06 -3.13
C GLU A 18 18.19 2.40 -2.53
N ILE A 19 18.06 2.52 -1.20
CA ILE A 19 16.84 2.14 -0.49
C ILE A 19 15.85 3.28 -0.67
N THR A 20 14.77 3.03 -1.41
CA THR A 20 13.71 4.03 -1.58
C THR A 20 13.04 4.31 -0.25
N ASP A 21 13.06 5.57 0.18
CA ASP A 21 12.22 6.04 1.29
C ASP A 21 10.75 6.05 0.86
N LEU A 22 10.03 5.01 1.26
CA LEU A 22 8.63 4.80 0.90
C LEU A 22 7.70 5.86 1.51
N GLU A 23 8.00 6.36 2.70
CA GLU A 23 7.17 7.38 3.34
C GLU A 23 7.34 8.73 2.64
N LEU A 24 8.57 9.10 2.29
CA LEU A 24 8.82 10.29 1.47
C LEU A 24 8.17 10.17 0.09
N MET A 25 8.21 8.99 -0.53
CA MET A 25 7.56 8.74 -1.82
C MET A 25 6.04 8.93 -1.73
N LYS A 26 5.40 8.37 -0.70
CA LYS A 26 3.95 8.55 -0.45
C LYS A 26 3.60 10.01 -0.19
N GLN A 27 4.41 10.71 0.61
CA GLN A 27 4.20 12.13 0.90
C GLN A 27 4.27 12.99 -0.37
N ARG A 28 5.27 12.75 -1.23
CA ARG A 28 5.40 13.44 -2.52
C ARG A 28 4.24 13.09 -3.47
N GLY A 29 3.85 11.82 -3.53
CA GLY A 29 2.69 11.39 -4.31
C GLY A 29 1.43 12.17 -3.94
N TRP A 30 1.20 12.40 -2.65
CA TRP A 30 0.08 13.23 -2.20
C TRP A 30 0.27 14.72 -2.52
N ARG A 31 1.41 15.30 -2.15
CA ARG A 31 1.62 16.75 -2.26
C ARG A 31 1.64 17.22 -3.71
N ASP A 32 2.27 16.44 -4.59
CA ASP A 32 2.59 16.87 -5.95
C ASP A 32 1.59 16.31 -6.98
N GLN A 33 0.91 15.18 -6.69
CA GLN A 33 0.00 14.50 -7.63
C GLN A 33 -1.38 14.15 -7.03
N HIS A 34 -1.59 14.44 -5.74
CA HIS A 34 -2.81 14.08 -5.01
C HIS A 34 -3.14 12.58 -5.03
N ILE A 35 -2.09 11.75 -5.05
CA ILE A 35 -2.18 10.30 -4.95
C ILE A 35 -2.04 9.89 -3.49
N LEU A 36 -3.08 9.27 -2.93
CA LEU A 36 -3.08 8.75 -1.56
C LEU A 36 -2.97 7.23 -1.57
N VAL A 37 -1.92 6.71 -0.93
CA VAL A 37 -1.76 5.27 -0.65
C VAL A 37 -1.84 5.08 0.87
N ALA A 38 -2.96 4.56 1.34
CA ALA A 38 -3.22 4.32 2.75
C ALA A 38 -3.71 2.88 2.97
N HIS A 39 -3.29 2.27 4.07
CA HIS A 39 -3.88 1.02 4.52
C HIS A 39 -5.21 1.33 5.22
N LEU A 40 -6.25 0.55 4.96
CA LEU A 40 -7.58 0.80 5.54
C LEU A 40 -7.55 0.80 7.07
N THR A 41 -6.59 0.10 7.67
CA THR A 41 -6.44 0.04 9.13
C THR A 41 -5.28 0.86 9.70
N ASP A 42 -4.76 1.85 8.96
CA ASP A 42 -3.67 2.71 9.44
C ASP A 42 -4.08 3.48 10.70
N ASP A 43 -3.29 3.38 11.78
CA ASP A 43 -3.59 3.95 13.11
C ASP A 43 -3.76 5.47 13.13
N ARG A 44 -3.30 6.17 12.09
CA ARG A 44 -3.51 7.61 11.91
C ARG A 44 -4.91 7.97 11.46
N LEU A 45 -5.66 7.00 10.92
CA LEU A 45 -7.04 7.18 10.48
C LEU A 45 -8.00 6.89 11.61
N ASP A 46 -8.90 7.84 11.90
CA ASP A 46 -10.02 7.63 12.79
C ASP A 46 -11.09 6.72 12.17
N TYR A 47 -12.09 6.34 12.96
CA TYR A 47 -13.15 5.45 12.50
C TYR A 47 -13.89 5.96 11.25
N PHE A 48 -14.20 7.25 11.20
CA PHE A 48 -14.93 7.84 10.08
C PHE A 48 -14.05 7.89 8.83
N GLU A 49 -12.80 8.30 8.97
CA GLU A 49 -11.82 8.34 7.87
C GLU A 49 -11.63 6.96 7.24
N ARG A 50 -11.57 5.90 8.06
CA ARG A 50 -11.49 4.51 7.55
C ARG A 50 -12.72 4.15 6.73
N GLU A 51 -13.92 4.42 7.21
CA GLU A 51 -15.14 4.12 6.45
C GLU A 51 -15.23 4.95 5.16
N PHE A 52 -14.75 6.20 5.15
CA PHE A 52 -14.64 6.99 3.92
C PHE A 52 -13.68 6.35 2.91
N VAL A 53 -12.46 5.98 3.34
CA VAL A 53 -11.47 5.32 2.48
C VAL A 53 -12.03 4.01 1.92
N LYS A 54 -12.69 3.21 2.76
CA LYS A 54 -13.36 1.97 2.36
C LYS A 54 -14.45 2.22 1.32
N ALA A 55 -15.37 3.16 1.57
CA ALA A 55 -16.45 3.48 0.65
C ALA A 55 -15.92 3.96 -0.72
N ILE A 56 -14.86 4.77 -0.73
CA ILE A 56 -14.18 5.18 -1.96
C ILE A 56 -13.54 3.98 -2.66
N GLY A 57 -12.83 3.14 -1.93
CA GLY A 57 -12.18 1.93 -2.47
C GLY A 57 -13.19 0.97 -3.09
N GLU A 58 -14.30 0.69 -2.40
CA GLU A 58 -15.40 -0.14 -2.91
C GLU A 58 -16.05 0.47 -4.16
N ARG A 59 -16.25 1.80 -4.17
CA ARG A 59 -16.82 2.48 -5.35
C ARG A 59 -15.89 2.43 -6.57
N LEU A 60 -14.58 2.54 -6.36
CA LEU A 60 -13.60 2.59 -7.45
C LEU A 60 -13.18 1.18 -7.93
N TYR A 61 -13.11 0.21 -7.02
CA TYR A 61 -12.50 -1.10 -7.26
C TYR A 61 -13.35 -2.29 -6.81
N GLY A 62 -14.44 -2.08 -6.06
CA GLY A 62 -15.27 -3.11 -5.44
C GLY A 62 -16.14 -3.94 -6.38
N GLY A 63 -15.93 -3.83 -7.70
CA GLY A 63 -16.32 -4.87 -8.66
C GLY A 63 -17.74 -5.42 -8.54
N ALA A 64 -18.78 -4.58 -8.51
CA ALA A 64 -20.16 -5.02 -8.72
C ALA A 64 -20.97 -3.97 -9.48
N ARG A 65 -20.84 -4.01 -10.82
CA ARG A 65 -21.96 -3.70 -11.70
C ARG A 65 -23.05 -4.75 -11.43
N ARG A 66 -24.09 -4.39 -10.70
CA ARG A 66 -25.41 -5.01 -10.86
C ARG A 66 -26.22 -4.10 -11.76
N GLY A 67 -26.50 -4.59 -12.97
CA GLY A 67 -27.56 -4.10 -13.87
C GLY A 67 -27.33 -2.71 -14.42
#